data_AF-A0A926GRK4-F1
#
_entry.id   AF-A0A926GRK4-F1
#
_cell.length_a   1.000
_cell.length_b   1.000
_cell.length_c   1.000
_cell.angle_alpha   90.00
_cell.angle_beta   90.00
_cell.angle_gamma   90.00
#
_symmetry.space_group_name_H-M   'P 1'
#
loop_
_entity.id
_entity.type
_entity.pdbx_description
1 polymer ?
#
loop_
_entity_poly.entity_id
_entity_poly.type
_entity_poly.pdbx_seq_one_letter_code
_entity_poly.pdbx_strand_id
1 'polypeptide(L)'
;MSESADNQSPLDTSPDGTSPQNTLLPPQSQAEWRSRIASAPGKDLLKLVQRDKPRASRLLSGFRATPESVKNPVVLSRVAEEAMKQPGFASELASLPGSIVVSPLAPGSPGIGGRTTAEVSIIESGVPVPVPLELETTAPTTSQKDNRLREQIDKQRAALKEKEERINALERDATQAKRDLAALRTELDTARKAKESAEAESANLRRRAEREAREKGKGNREQGTGEAKPVATPSSPIPYPLSPVPYSLPIEEALRRLLRRGKYVAVAEVCKEAIMGGGIRESPAMARGAVYALYAAALYGSDEAERAADQDSRAVESFLDAGAVVEATESFARLLSQATLLRSTLADDATLLRRLVALAERDNKLPHITAAFLRVRIVSPQGFNLLLGSLQRKVGKRGAEIAASLSATARDQSDASGIGPDEMISLPGTALPPLSPRKLADAAETGESRLVLRVRDVLAGMRYSSDTKQATLADALLSAVGEISRIGVLPYTTAPGFTPRCVIVDASNVARHNPDPLAMDNSPRVASLLMVRDFLFRRDFFPVLLVADATLRFHVDDKAAYLSLVERGIIRETPPGTSADETLIAEARERDATLITNDRLSEWGDAARRIVRLGFTLTPTGVALLPT
;
A
#
# COMPACT_ATOMS: atom_id res chain seq x y z
N MET A 1 -64.91 75.70 33.40
CA MET A 1 -65.90 75.08 32.50
C MET A 1 -65.81 73.59 32.78
N SER A 2 -66.52 73.12 33.81
CA SER A 2 -67.85 72.45 33.73
C SER A 2 -67.65 71.01 33.25
N GLU A 3 -68.04 69.91 33.88
CA GLU A 3 -68.93 69.48 34.98
C GLU A 3 -68.45 68.05 35.36
N SER A 4 -68.42 67.61 36.63
CA SER A 4 -69.52 66.93 37.39
C SER A 4 -70.11 65.72 36.64
N ALA A 5 -70.46 64.56 37.19
CA ALA A 5 -70.31 63.85 38.47
C ALA A 5 -70.93 62.44 38.26
N ASP A 6 -70.64 61.49 39.16
CA ASP A 6 -71.45 60.32 39.55
C ASP A 6 -71.74 59.19 38.52
N ASN A 7 -71.99 57.92 38.86
CA ASN A 7 -71.89 57.05 40.05
C ASN A 7 -72.57 55.74 39.59
N GLN A 8 -71.98 54.55 39.85
CA GLN A 8 -72.64 53.27 40.18
C GLN A 8 -71.77 52.03 39.84
N SER A 9 -71.41 51.27 40.89
CA SER A 9 -71.18 49.81 40.87
C SER A 9 -72.53 49.07 40.66
N PRO A 10 -72.64 47.75 40.36
CA PRO A 10 -71.75 46.64 40.75
C PRO A 10 -71.65 45.45 39.74
N LEU A 11 -70.98 44.37 40.19
CA LEU A 11 -71.14 42.93 39.86
C LEU A 11 -69.90 42.20 39.32
N ASP A 12 -69.49 41.24 40.14
CA ASP A 12 -68.72 40.03 39.85
C ASP A 12 -69.09 39.38 38.51
N THR A 13 -68.07 39.12 37.69
CA THR A 13 -67.91 37.86 36.92
C THR A 13 -66.43 37.66 36.61
N SER A 14 -65.81 36.63 37.19
CA SER A 14 -64.58 36.04 36.65
C SER A 14 -64.85 35.45 35.26
N PRO A 15 -63.86 35.47 34.35
CA PRO A 15 -63.41 34.19 33.79
C PRO A 15 -61.90 34.08 33.48
N ASP A 16 -61.43 32.83 33.58
CA ASP A 16 -60.45 32.16 32.72
C ASP A 16 -58.96 32.57 32.71
N GLY A 17 -58.16 31.82 33.49
CA GLY A 17 -57.45 30.66 32.93
C GLY A 17 -56.45 30.88 31.78
N THR A 18 -55.38 31.65 31.98
CA THR A 18 -54.20 31.60 31.12
C THR A 18 -53.40 30.31 31.37
N SER A 19 -53.53 29.33 30.47
CA SER A 19 -52.64 28.16 30.43
C SER A 19 -51.19 28.62 30.21
N PRO A 20 -50.20 28.07 30.94
CA PRO A 20 -48.80 28.43 30.74
C PRO A 20 -48.36 28.02 29.32
N GLN A 21 -47.95 29.01 28.52
CA GLN A 21 -47.27 28.74 27.26
C GLN A 21 -45.97 27.98 27.58
N ASN A 22 -45.97 26.69 27.27
CA ASN A 22 -44.84 25.81 27.50
C ASN A 22 -43.75 26.16 26.47
N THR A 23 -42.84 27.05 26.83
CA THR A 23 -41.71 27.45 25.98
C THR A 23 -40.77 26.25 25.85
N LEU A 24 -40.99 25.44 24.80
CA LEU A 24 -40.16 24.28 24.50
C LEU A 24 -38.72 24.74 24.25
N LEU A 25 -37.83 24.43 25.19
CA LEU A 25 -36.40 24.67 25.04
C LEU A 25 -35.87 23.91 23.80
N PRO A 26 -34.96 24.52 23.02
CA PRO A 26 -34.36 23.85 21.87
C PRO A 26 -33.54 22.63 22.33
N PRO A 27 -33.52 21.54 21.55
CA PRO A 27 -32.66 20.40 21.79
C PRO A 27 -31.19 20.79 22.01
N GLN A 28 -30.53 20.16 22.98
CA GLN A 28 -29.15 20.51 23.35
C GLN A 28 -28.11 19.62 22.67
N SER A 29 -28.51 18.46 22.17
CA SER A 29 -27.61 17.50 21.53
C SER A 29 -27.92 17.28 20.05
N GLN A 30 -26.89 16.92 19.28
CA GLN A 30 -27.05 16.57 17.86
C GLN A 30 -27.98 15.35 17.68
N ALA A 31 -27.98 14.42 18.65
CA ALA A 31 -28.84 13.24 18.63
C ALA A 31 -30.33 13.60 18.78
N GLU A 32 -30.66 14.50 19.71
CA GLU A 32 -32.04 14.99 19.87
C GLU A 32 -32.50 15.76 18.63
N TRP A 33 -31.63 16.59 18.04
CA TRP A 33 -31.92 17.26 16.77
C TRP A 33 -32.20 16.26 15.65
N ARG A 34 -31.37 15.21 15.49
CA ARG A 34 -31.60 14.17 14.48
C ARG A 34 -32.95 13.48 14.67
N SER A 35 -33.29 13.12 15.91
CA SER A 35 -34.57 12.47 16.22
C SER A 35 -35.76 13.38 15.86
N ARG A 36 -35.65 14.68 16.20
CA ARG A 36 -36.70 15.67 15.92
C ARG A 36 -36.84 15.96 14.41
N ILE A 37 -35.73 16.06 13.68
CA ILE A 37 -35.75 16.28 12.23
C ILE A 37 -36.25 15.02 11.50
N ALA A 38 -35.94 13.83 12.01
CA ALA A 38 -36.40 12.57 11.46
C ALA A 38 -37.93 12.42 11.52
N SER A 39 -38.61 13.01 12.51
CA SER A 39 -40.08 12.97 12.62
C SER A 39 -40.81 14.04 11.78
N ALA A 40 -40.14 15.14 11.39
CA ALA A 40 -40.77 16.21 10.60
C ALA A 40 -41.13 15.77 9.16
N PRO A 41 -42.24 16.22 8.55
CA PRO A 41 -42.55 15.88 7.15
C PRO A 41 -41.43 16.31 6.18
N GLY A 42 -40.99 15.41 5.29
CA GLY A 42 -39.86 15.69 4.37
C GLY A 42 -40.09 16.90 3.44
N LYS A 43 -41.35 17.16 3.05
CA LYS A 43 -41.71 18.33 2.22
C LYS A 43 -41.51 19.65 2.95
N ASP A 44 -41.83 19.70 4.24
CA ASP A 44 -41.73 20.93 5.03
C ASP A 44 -40.28 21.21 5.42
N LEU A 45 -39.53 20.14 5.72
CA LEU A 45 -38.08 20.22 5.94
C LEU A 45 -37.34 20.71 4.68
N LEU A 46 -37.71 20.20 3.50
CA LEU A 46 -37.12 20.64 2.24
C LEU A 46 -37.43 22.12 1.96
N LYS A 47 -38.68 22.54 2.13
CA LYS A 47 -39.07 23.96 1.98
C LYS A 47 -38.28 24.86 2.92
N LEU A 48 -38.10 24.43 4.17
CA LEU A 48 -37.35 25.18 5.17
C LEU A 48 -35.87 25.31 4.78
N VAL A 49 -35.22 24.21 4.36
CA VAL A 49 -33.82 24.21 3.91
C VAL A 49 -33.65 25.10 2.67
N GLN A 50 -34.63 25.13 1.76
CA GLN A 50 -34.57 25.89 0.51
C GLN A 50 -34.85 27.40 0.64
N ARG A 51 -35.34 27.89 1.79
CA ARG A 51 -35.56 29.33 2.02
C ARG A 51 -34.29 30.16 1.90
N ASP A 52 -33.15 29.58 2.27
CA ASP A 52 -31.83 30.18 2.16
C ASP A 52 -30.99 29.37 1.16
N LYS A 53 -30.77 29.96 -0.03
CA LYS A 53 -30.08 29.30 -1.15
C LYS A 53 -28.63 28.90 -0.82
N PRO A 54 -27.80 29.77 -0.20
CA PRO A 54 -26.51 29.37 0.38
C PRO A 54 -26.61 28.18 1.33
N ARG A 55 -27.55 28.20 2.29
CA ARG A 55 -27.74 27.10 3.24
C ARG A 55 -28.11 25.80 2.53
N ALA A 56 -29.05 25.85 1.58
CA ALA A 56 -29.49 24.70 0.80
C ALA A 56 -28.33 24.05 0.03
N SER A 57 -27.48 24.87 -0.61
CA SER A 57 -26.30 24.40 -1.36
C SER A 57 -25.33 23.61 -0.48
N ARG A 58 -25.07 24.10 0.75
CA ARG A 58 -24.20 23.41 1.71
C ARG A 58 -24.81 22.12 2.24
N LEU A 59 -26.08 22.18 2.71
CA LEU A 59 -26.74 21.05 3.34
C LEU A 59 -26.99 19.90 2.35
N LEU A 60 -27.40 20.24 1.13
CA LEU A 60 -27.76 19.28 0.07
C LEU A 60 -26.61 18.98 -0.90
N SER A 61 -25.38 19.42 -0.62
CA SER A 61 -24.22 19.12 -1.47
C SER A 61 -24.08 17.61 -1.70
N GLY A 62 -24.10 17.19 -2.96
CA GLY A 62 -24.08 15.79 -3.39
C GLY A 62 -25.44 15.08 -3.44
N PHE A 63 -26.55 15.78 -3.15
CA PHE A 63 -27.90 15.20 -3.16
C PHE A 63 -28.87 16.03 -4.03
N ARG A 64 -29.78 15.36 -4.75
CA ARG A 64 -30.88 16.06 -5.46
C ARG A 64 -31.84 16.65 -4.42
N ALA A 65 -32.32 17.88 -4.61
CA ALA A 65 -33.22 18.53 -3.65
C ALA A 65 -34.65 17.96 -3.72
N THR A 66 -34.90 16.88 -2.97
CA THR A 66 -36.16 16.12 -2.94
C THR A 66 -36.57 15.85 -1.50
N PRO A 67 -37.87 15.63 -1.20
CA PRO A 67 -38.33 15.33 0.16
C PRO A 67 -37.68 14.09 0.77
N GLU A 68 -37.25 13.14 -0.06
CA GLU A 68 -36.60 11.90 0.33
C GLU A 68 -35.12 12.13 0.65
N SER A 69 -34.43 13.02 -0.07
CA SER A 69 -33.00 13.28 0.16
C SER A 69 -32.73 14.01 1.47
N VAL A 70 -33.65 14.88 1.91
CA VAL A 70 -33.55 15.53 3.24
C VAL A 70 -33.70 14.54 4.40
N LYS A 71 -34.20 13.32 4.14
CA LYS A 71 -34.27 12.22 5.10
C LYS A 71 -33.05 11.32 5.10
N ASN A 72 -32.09 11.54 4.20
CA ASN A 72 -30.83 10.80 4.21
C ASN A 72 -30.06 11.08 5.52
N PRO A 73 -29.48 10.06 6.20
CA PRO A 73 -28.75 10.24 7.46
C PRO A 73 -27.61 11.28 7.42
N VAL A 74 -26.95 11.39 6.26
CA VAL A 74 -25.86 12.38 6.05
C VAL A 74 -26.44 13.79 6.02
N VAL A 75 -27.54 14.00 5.29
CA VAL A 75 -28.22 15.31 5.21
C VAL A 75 -28.84 15.68 6.56
N LEU A 76 -29.48 14.74 7.27
CA LEU A 76 -30.00 14.96 8.62
C LEU A 76 -28.92 15.40 9.61
N SER A 77 -27.72 14.82 9.51
CA SER A 77 -26.58 15.20 10.33
C SER A 77 -26.12 16.63 10.08
N ARG A 78 -26.08 17.03 8.80
CA ARG A 78 -25.74 18.40 8.39
C ARG A 78 -26.81 19.40 8.84
N VAL A 79 -28.09 19.06 8.72
CA VAL A 79 -29.20 19.90 9.18
C VAL A 79 -29.16 20.09 10.70
N ALA A 80 -28.89 19.02 11.46
CA ALA A 80 -28.74 19.09 12.92
C ALA A 80 -27.55 19.97 13.33
N GLU A 81 -26.41 19.84 12.65
CA GLU A 81 -25.22 20.65 12.91
C GLU A 81 -25.46 22.13 12.59
N GLU A 82 -26.14 22.43 11.48
CA GLU A 82 -26.49 23.81 11.11
C GLU A 82 -27.50 24.42 12.09
N ALA A 83 -28.46 23.64 12.61
CA ALA A 83 -29.38 24.10 13.65
C ALA A 83 -28.62 24.46 14.94
N MET A 84 -27.63 23.67 15.34
CA MET A 84 -26.79 24.00 16.50
C MET A 84 -25.95 25.27 16.28
N LYS A 85 -25.52 25.54 15.05
CA LYS A 85 -24.70 26.72 14.68
C LYS A 85 -25.53 27.99 14.52
N GLN A 86 -26.78 27.89 14.08
CA GLN A 86 -27.63 29.04 13.73
C GLN A 86 -28.93 29.04 14.55
N PRO A 87 -29.02 29.84 15.63
CA PRO A 87 -30.20 29.88 16.51
C PRO A 87 -31.52 30.23 15.80
N GLY A 88 -31.44 31.09 14.76
CA GLY A 88 -32.60 31.41 13.93
C GLY A 88 -33.13 30.19 13.16
N PHE A 89 -32.24 29.41 12.56
CA PHE A 89 -32.60 28.18 11.86
C PHE A 89 -33.12 27.10 12.82
N ALA A 90 -32.54 27.00 14.02
CA ALA A 90 -33.04 26.11 15.07
C ALA A 90 -34.49 26.44 15.46
N SER A 91 -34.81 27.73 15.59
CA SER A 91 -36.15 28.20 15.96
C SER A 91 -37.17 27.90 14.85
N GLU A 92 -36.79 28.12 13.59
CA GLU A 92 -37.65 27.77 12.45
C GLU A 92 -37.86 26.25 12.36
N LEU A 93 -36.81 25.46 12.56
CA LEU A 93 -36.87 24.00 12.54
C LEU A 93 -37.74 23.44 13.68
N ALA A 94 -37.67 24.07 14.86
CA ALA A 94 -38.47 23.69 16.04
C ALA A 94 -39.98 23.97 15.85
N SER A 95 -40.34 24.90 14.97
CA SER A 95 -41.74 25.27 14.66
C SER A 95 -42.40 24.42 13.57
N LEU A 96 -41.70 23.45 12.98
CA LEU A 96 -42.29 22.55 12.00
C LEU A 96 -43.38 21.64 12.64
N PRO A 97 -44.57 21.52 12.00
CA PRO A 97 -45.64 20.67 12.50
C PRO A 97 -45.25 19.18 12.48
N GLY A 98 -45.59 18.45 13.55
CA GLY A 98 -45.25 17.03 13.71
C GLY A 98 -44.06 16.74 14.66
N SER A 99 -43.47 17.77 15.26
CA SER A 99 -42.47 17.62 16.32
C SER A 99 -43.15 17.40 17.69
N ILE A 100 -43.82 16.26 17.87
CA ILE A 100 -44.31 15.87 19.19
C ILE A 100 -43.11 15.31 19.97
N VAL A 101 -42.64 16.07 20.97
CA VAL A 101 -41.66 15.58 21.94
C VAL A 101 -42.38 14.58 22.84
N VAL A 102 -42.14 13.29 22.63
CA VAL A 102 -42.45 12.29 23.65
C VAL A 102 -41.43 12.51 24.77
N SER A 103 -41.84 13.20 25.84
CA SER A 103 -41.00 13.35 27.03
C SER A 103 -40.65 11.96 27.56
N PRO A 104 -39.37 11.62 27.77
CA PRO A 104 -39.00 10.39 28.45
C PRO A 104 -39.53 10.47 29.89
N LEU A 105 -40.37 9.51 30.28
CA LEU A 105 -40.91 9.39 31.64
C LEU A 105 -39.76 9.39 32.65
N ALA A 106 -39.86 10.24 33.68
CA ALA A 106 -38.91 10.30 34.77
C ALA A 106 -38.85 8.97 35.55
N PRO A 107 -37.67 8.51 36.00
CA PRO A 107 -37.55 7.29 36.80
C PRO A 107 -37.83 7.62 38.27
N GLY A 108 -38.97 7.17 38.81
CA GLY A 108 -39.21 7.24 40.25
C GLY A 108 -40.60 6.81 40.72
N SER A 109 -40.76 5.53 41.08
CA SER A 109 -41.23 5.11 42.42
C SER A 109 -41.39 3.59 42.50
N PRO A 110 -41.04 2.96 43.65
CA PRO A 110 -41.13 1.52 43.84
C PRO A 110 -42.51 1.11 44.34
N GLY A 111 -43.04 -0.02 43.87
CA GLY A 111 -44.33 -0.51 44.32
C GLY A 111 -44.64 -1.95 43.91
N ILE A 112 -44.37 -2.86 44.86
CA ILE A 112 -45.20 -4.03 45.22
C ILE A 112 -45.21 -5.24 44.27
N GLY A 113 -44.57 -6.32 44.75
CA GLY A 113 -45.21 -7.64 44.88
C GLY A 113 -44.97 -8.64 43.76
N GLY A 114 -44.17 -9.68 44.01
CA GLY A 114 -44.02 -10.79 43.07
C GLY A 114 -42.99 -11.84 43.46
N ARG A 115 -43.31 -12.58 44.51
CA ARG A 115 -42.62 -13.75 45.07
C ARG A 115 -42.35 -14.83 44.01
N THR A 116 -41.08 -15.24 43.82
CA THR A 116 -40.69 -16.66 43.61
C THR A 116 -39.20 -16.84 43.85
N THR A 117 -38.91 -17.83 44.68
CA THR A 117 -37.63 -18.29 45.19
C THR A 117 -36.83 -19.06 44.14
N ALA A 118 -35.55 -18.75 43.98
CA ALA A 118 -34.53 -19.71 43.56
C ALA A 118 -33.17 -19.26 44.11
N GLU A 119 -32.66 -20.04 45.06
CA GLU A 119 -31.34 -19.92 45.66
C GLU A 119 -30.25 -20.16 44.62
N VAL A 120 -29.27 -19.27 44.52
CA VAL A 120 -27.93 -19.60 44.01
C VAL A 120 -26.89 -18.93 44.91
N SER A 121 -26.12 -19.78 45.56
CA SER A 121 -24.95 -19.50 46.39
C SER A 121 -23.88 -18.71 45.61
N ILE A 122 -23.43 -17.59 46.19
CA ILE A 122 -22.22 -16.86 45.77
C ILE A 122 -21.16 -17.08 46.86
N ILE A 123 -20.01 -17.58 46.44
CA ILE A 123 -18.80 -17.75 47.24
C ILE A 123 -18.13 -16.39 47.43
N GLU A 124 -17.89 -16.01 48.70
CA GLU A 124 -17.10 -14.86 49.10
C GLU A 124 -15.62 -15.04 48.73
N SER A 125 -15.04 -14.05 48.05
CA SER A 125 -13.59 -13.86 48.00
C SER A 125 -13.26 -12.45 48.47
N GLY A 126 -12.67 -12.36 49.66
CA GLY A 126 -12.25 -11.12 50.29
C GLY A 126 -11.12 -10.42 49.54
N VAL A 127 -11.25 -9.10 49.39
CA VAL A 127 -10.19 -8.18 48.98
C VAL A 127 -9.99 -7.18 50.13
N PRO A 128 -8.75 -6.93 50.60
CA PRO A 128 -8.52 -6.06 51.75
C PRO A 128 -8.65 -4.57 51.37
N VAL A 129 -9.33 -3.84 52.24
CA VAL A 129 -9.52 -2.38 52.24
C VAL A 129 -8.20 -1.68 52.59
N PRO A 130 -7.73 -0.68 51.82
CA PRO A 130 -6.59 0.14 52.23
C PRO A 130 -7.02 1.31 53.12
N VAL A 131 -6.18 1.58 54.11
CA VAL A 131 -6.28 2.61 55.17
C VAL A 131 -6.28 4.03 54.57
N PRO A 132 -7.03 5.00 55.14
CA PRO A 132 -7.05 6.37 54.64
C PRO A 132 -5.80 7.15 55.09
N LEU A 133 -5.06 7.72 54.13
CA LEU A 133 -4.07 8.76 54.39
C LEU A 133 -4.78 10.11 54.54
N GLU A 134 -4.55 10.77 55.68
CA GLU A 134 -4.92 12.17 55.91
C GLU A 134 -4.13 13.08 54.95
N LEU A 135 -4.85 13.71 54.03
CA LEU A 135 -4.31 14.74 53.13
C LEU A 135 -4.72 16.11 53.66
N GLU A 136 -3.74 16.87 54.14
CA GLU A 136 -3.89 18.30 54.46
C GLU A 136 -4.27 19.08 53.19
N THR A 137 -5.54 19.46 53.09
CA THR A 137 -6.04 20.33 52.02
C THR A 137 -5.89 21.79 52.41
N THR A 138 -4.76 22.41 52.02
CA THR A 138 -4.69 23.88 51.94
C THR A 138 -5.37 24.33 50.65
N ALA A 139 -6.60 24.86 50.76
CA ALA A 139 -7.36 25.34 49.61
C ALA A 139 -6.65 26.56 48.99
N PRO A 140 -6.24 26.50 47.70
CA PRO A 140 -5.58 27.64 47.06
C PRO A 140 -6.58 28.79 46.90
N THR A 141 -6.17 29.98 47.33
CA THR A 141 -6.93 31.22 47.22
C THR A 141 -7.27 31.51 45.75
N THR A 142 -8.46 32.02 45.49
CA THR A 142 -9.02 32.27 44.15
C THR A 142 -8.08 33.07 43.23
N SER A 143 -7.28 33.99 43.79
CA SER A 143 -6.28 34.76 43.05
C SER A 143 -5.16 33.91 42.41
N GLN A 144 -4.76 32.79 43.01
CA GLN A 144 -3.75 31.91 42.44
C GLN A 144 -4.27 31.09 41.24
N LYS A 145 -5.57 30.76 41.24
CA LYS A 145 -6.19 30.04 40.12
C LYS A 145 -6.29 30.93 38.87
N ASP A 146 -6.62 32.21 39.05
CA ASP A 146 -6.73 33.15 37.94
C ASP A 146 -5.37 33.44 37.28
N ASN A 147 -4.29 33.53 38.08
CA ASN A 147 -2.94 33.72 37.54
C ASN A 147 -2.47 32.50 36.73
N ARG A 148 -2.72 31.28 37.22
CA ARG A 148 -2.38 30.04 36.49
C ARG A 148 -3.15 29.92 35.18
N LEU A 149 -4.43 30.32 35.16
CA LEU A 149 -5.24 30.27 33.95
C LEU A 149 -4.74 31.27 32.91
N ARG A 150 -4.33 32.49 33.31
CA ARG A 150 -3.73 33.48 32.41
C ARG A 150 -2.41 32.99 31.82
N GLU A 151 -1.51 32.45 32.64
CA GLU A 151 -0.26 31.85 32.17
C GLU A 151 -0.50 30.70 31.18
N GLN A 152 -1.52 29.88 31.42
CA GLN A 152 -1.87 28.77 30.53
C GLN A 152 -2.41 29.28 29.18
N ILE A 153 -3.24 30.32 29.18
CA ILE A 153 -3.76 30.95 27.96
C ILE A 153 -2.62 31.59 27.16
N ASP A 154 -1.71 32.30 27.82
CA ASP A 154 -0.57 32.95 27.14
C ASP A 154 0.39 31.91 26.56
N LYS A 155 0.62 30.80 27.27
CA LYS A 155 1.40 29.66 26.75
C LYS A 155 0.73 29.02 25.53
N GLN A 156 -0.60 28.86 25.54
CA GLN A 156 -1.35 28.35 24.39
C GLN A 156 -1.30 29.30 23.19
N ARG A 157 -1.39 30.61 23.41
CA ARG A 157 -1.26 31.63 22.36
C ARG A 157 0.13 31.63 21.73
N ALA A 158 1.18 31.53 22.55
CA ALA A 158 2.56 31.43 22.04
C ALA A 158 2.76 30.16 21.19
N ALA A 159 2.25 29.02 21.65
CA ALA A 159 2.32 27.76 20.90
C ALA A 159 1.53 27.79 19.59
N LEU A 160 0.38 28.49 19.54
CA LEU A 160 -0.39 28.68 18.30
C LEU A 160 0.36 29.58 17.31
N LYS A 161 0.96 30.67 17.79
CA LYS A 161 1.77 31.57 16.96
C LYS A 161 2.96 30.84 16.33
N GLU A 162 3.67 30.02 17.10
CA GLU A 162 4.79 29.20 16.59
C GLU A 162 4.32 28.21 15.50
N LYS A 163 3.15 27.58 15.70
CA LYS A 163 2.56 26.68 14.69
C LYS A 163 2.17 27.43 13.41
N GLU A 164 1.59 28.62 13.51
CA GLU A 164 1.27 29.45 12.35
C GLU A 164 2.53 29.89 11.59
N GLU A 165 3.59 30.29 12.29
CA GLU A 165 4.88 30.61 11.68
C GLU A 165 5.47 29.40 10.93
N ARG A 166 5.35 28.20 11.52
CA ARG A 166 5.80 26.96 10.88
C ARG A 166 4.96 26.59 9.65
N ILE A 167 3.64 26.77 9.68
CA ILE A 167 2.77 26.56 8.51
C ILE A 167 3.16 27.53 7.39
N ASN A 168 3.33 28.81 7.71
CA ASN A 168 3.73 29.83 6.74
C ASN A 168 5.12 29.55 6.13
N ALA A 169 6.05 28.96 6.89
CA ALA A 169 7.34 28.52 6.38
C ALA A 169 7.20 27.36 5.39
N LEU A 170 6.42 26.33 5.75
CA LEU A 170 6.16 25.17 4.88
C LEU A 170 5.43 25.57 3.59
N GLU A 171 4.51 26.53 3.64
CA GLU A 171 3.84 27.06 2.45
C GLU A 171 4.82 27.76 1.51
N ARG A 172 5.77 28.55 2.05
CA ARG A 172 6.84 29.16 1.25
C ARG A 172 7.71 28.11 0.59
N ASP A 173 8.15 27.10 1.34
CA ASP A 173 8.97 26.00 0.80
C ASP A 173 8.21 25.24 -0.30
N ALA A 174 6.92 24.96 -0.11
CA ALA A 174 6.08 24.32 -1.12
C ALA A 174 5.92 25.17 -2.39
N THR A 175 5.79 26.50 -2.25
CA THR A 175 5.76 27.39 -3.42
C THR A 175 7.09 27.44 -4.16
N GLN A 176 8.21 27.38 -3.44
CA GLN A 176 9.54 27.35 -4.04
C GLN A 176 9.76 26.02 -4.79
N ALA A 177 9.46 24.89 -4.17
CA ALA A 177 9.56 23.57 -4.81
C ALA A 177 8.71 23.47 -6.09
N LYS A 178 7.52 24.09 -6.12
CA LYS A 178 6.70 24.16 -7.35
C LYS A 178 7.37 24.97 -8.46
N ARG A 179 8.07 26.06 -8.13
CA ARG A 179 8.83 26.86 -9.12
C ARG A 179 10.03 26.08 -9.64
N ASP A 180 10.76 25.40 -8.76
CA ASP A 180 11.92 24.58 -9.14
C ASP A 180 11.50 23.42 -10.07
N LEU A 181 10.39 22.76 -9.76
CA LEU A 181 9.82 21.70 -10.60
C LEU A 181 9.39 22.23 -11.98
N ALA A 182 8.80 23.44 -12.03
CA ALA A 182 8.47 24.07 -13.30
C ALA A 182 9.72 24.40 -14.13
N ALA A 183 10.80 24.89 -13.49
CA ALA A 183 12.08 25.14 -14.15
C ALA A 183 12.70 23.85 -14.71
N LEU A 184 12.73 22.77 -13.94
CA LEU A 184 13.22 21.47 -14.39
C LEU A 184 12.41 20.90 -15.57
N ARG A 185 11.09 21.10 -15.58
CA ARG A 185 10.25 20.71 -16.74
C ARG A 185 10.63 21.48 -17.99
N THR A 186 10.88 22.79 -17.88
CA THR A 186 11.32 23.59 -19.03
C THR A 186 12.69 23.15 -19.54
N GLU A 187 13.62 22.79 -18.64
CA GLU A 187 14.94 22.27 -19.00
C GLU A 187 14.87 20.89 -19.66
N LEU A 188 13.99 20.00 -19.19
CA LEU A 188 13.74 18.71 -19.82
C LEU A 188 13.19 18.88 -21.25
N ASP A 189 12.27 19.81 -21.46
CA ASP A 189 11.68 20.08 -22.77
C ASP A 189 12.69 20.70 -23.74
N THR A 190 13.59 21.58 -23.27
CA THR A 190 14.68 22.09 -24.13
C THR A 190 15.68 21.00 -24.47
N ALA A 191 16.03 20.13 -23.52
CA ALA A 191 16.90 18.98 -23.78
C ALA A 191 16.31 17.99 -24.79
N ARG A 192 14.99 17.72 -24.71
CA ARG A 192 14.27 16.87 -25.69
C ARG A 192 14.31 17.48 -27.09
N LYS A 193 14.01 18.77 -27.22
CA LYS A 193 14.09 19.47 -28.52
C LYS A 193 15.51 19.46 -29.09
N ALA A 194 16.52 19.64 -28.25
CA ALA A 194 17.93 19.55 -28.67
C ALA A 194 18.27 18.14 -29.19
N LYS A 195 17.84 17.09 -28.48
CA LYS A 195 18.01 15.69 -28.91
C LYS A 195 17.33 15.40 -30.25
N GLU A 196 16.07 15.80 -30.40
CA GLU A 196 15.31 15.63 -31.66
C GLU A 196 16.00 16.36 -32.83
N SER A 197 16.54 17.56 -32.60
CA SER A 197 17.28 18.30 -33.62
C SER A 197 18.58 17.60 -34.03
N ALA A 198 19.33 17.04 -33.07
CA ALA A 198 20.56 16.29 -33.33
C ALA A 198 20.29 14.98 -34.08
N GLU A 199 19.20 14.28 -33.74
CA GLU A 199 18.77 13.07 -34.45
C GLU A 199 18.35 13.38 -35.89
N ALA A 200 17.64 14.49 -36.12
CA ALA A 200 17.28 14.96 -37.45
C ALA A 200 18.51 15.34 -38.29
N GLU A 201 19.50 16.00 -37.70
CA GLU A 201 20.77 16.34 -38.37
C GLU A 201 21.55 15.07 -38.74
N SER A 202 21.67 14.11 -37.82
CA SER A 202 22.32 12.81 -38.08
C SER A 202 21.63 12.04 -39.23
N ALA A 203 20.30 12.04 -39.26
CA ALA A 203 19.53 11.42 -40.33
C ALA A 203 19.77 12.10 -41.69
N ASN A 204 19.88 13.43 -41.72
CA ASN A 204 20.20 14.18 -42.94
C ASN A 204 21.62 13.89 -43.45
N LEU A 205 22.60 13.80 -42.55
CA LEU A 205 23.97 13.42 -42.90
C LEU A 205 24.04 12.00 -43.49
N ARG A 206 23.31 11.04 -42.91
CA ARG A 206 23.20 9.67 -43.47
C ARG A 206 22.60 9.68 -44.88
N ARG A 207 21.51 10.41 -45.10
CA ARG A 207 20.89 10.55 -46.43
C ARG A 207 21.83 11.18 -47.45
N ARG A 208 22.64 12.16 -47.04
CA ARG A 208 23.65 12.79 -47.91
C ARG A 208 24.76 11.80 -48.28
N ALA A 209 25.31 11.08 -47.30
CA ALA A 209 26.33 10.06 -47.52
C ALA A 209 25.82 8.93 -48.45
N GLU A 210 24.57 8.49 -48.30
CA GLU A 210 23.94 7.51 -49.19
C GLU A 210 23.79 8.02 -50.63
N ARG A 211 23.47 9.31 -50.83
CA ARG A 211 23.41 9.93 -52.17
C ARG A 211 24.79 9.98 -52.82
N GLU A 212 25.81 10.44 -52.09
CA GLU A 212 27.19 10.49 -52.58
C GLU A 212 27.73 9.09 -52.91
N ALA A 213 27.40 8.07 -52.12
CA ALA A 213 27.76 6.68 -52.41
C ALA A 213 27.07 6.15 -53.68
N ARG A 214 25.79 6.50 -53.89
CA ARG A 214 25.06 6.14 -55.12
C ARG A 214 25.62 6.82 -56.37
N GLU A 215 26.05 8.07 -56.26
CA GLU A 215 26.68 8.80 -57.37
C GLU A 215 28.04 8.19 -57.73
N LYS A 216 28.89 7.88 -56.73
CA LYS A 216 30.17 7.18 -56.96
C LYS A 216 29.97 5.79 -57.56
N GLY A 217 28.93 5.06 -57.16
CA GLY A 217 28.62 3.73 -57.69
C GLY A 217 28.16 3.73 -59.16
N LYS A 218 27.58 4.82 -59.68
CA LYS A 218 27.20 4.93 -61.09
C LYS A 218 28.41 5.13 -62.01
N GLY A 219 29.44 5.84 -61.57
CA GLY A 219 30.65 6.07 -62.36
C GLY A 219 31.47 4.79 -62.67
N ASN A 220 31.44 3.79 -61.79
CA ASN A 220 32.20 2.54 -61.99
C ASN A 220 31.47 1.49 -62.85
N ARG A 221 30.18 1.69 -63.19
CA ARG A 221 29.39 0.69 -63.93
C ARG A 221 29.54 0.82 -65.46
N GLU A 222 30.15 1.89 -65.95
CA GLU A 222 30.37 2.13 -67.40
C GLU A 222 31.74 1.65 -67.91
N GLN A 223 32.63 1.09 -67.07
CA GLN A 223 33.98 0.64 -67.49
C GLN A 223 34.26 -0.86 -67.34
N GLY A 224 33.25 -1.71 -67.14
CA GLY A 224 33.47 -3.13 -66.80
C GLY A 224 32.58 -4.14 -67.52
N THR A 225 32.47 -4.08 -68.85
CA THR A 225 31.99 -5.24 -69.64
C THR A 225 33.14 -6.22 -69.83
N GLY A 226 33.40 -7.03 -68.80
CA GLY A 226 34.30 -8.18 -68.84
C GLY A 226 33.56 -9.41 -68.36
N GLU A 227 33.18 -10.25 -69.31
CA GLU A 227 32.55 -11.56 -69.16
C GLU A 227 33.29 -12.43 -68.12
N ALA A 228 32.63 -12.79 -67.02
CA ALA A 228 33.15 -13.73 -66.03
C ALA A 228 32.20 -14.92 -65.86
N LYS A 229 32.68 -16.06 -66.37
CA LYS A 229 32.18 -17.44 -66.30
C LYS A 229 31.88 -17.87 -64.84
N PRO A 230 30.82 -18.68 -64.59
CA PRO A 230 30.57 -19.23 -63.25
C PRO A 230 31.60 -20.33 -62.94
N VAL A 231 32.45 -20.09 -61.94
CA VAL A 231 33.39 -21.07 -61.39
C VAL A 231 32.73 -21.81 -60.22
N ALA A 232 32.83 -23.13 -60.27
CA ALA A 232 32.28 -24.09 -59.34
C ALA A 232 32.75 -23.89 -57.89
N THR A 233 31.83 -24.15 -56.96
CA THR A 233 32.05 -24.31 -55.53
C THR A 233 33.06 -25.43 -55.24
N PRO A 234 34.15 -25.18 -54.49
CA PRO A 234 34.96 -26.25 -53.91
C PRO A 234 34.37 -26.70 -52.57
N SER A 235 34.13 -28.00 -52.46
CA SER A 235 33.93 -28.73 -51.22
C SER A 235 35.13 -28.52 -50.29
N SER A 236 34.91 -27.97 -49.10
CA SER A 236 35.92 -27.87 -48.04
C SER A 236 35.79 -29.02 -47.03
N PRO A 237 36.91 -29.38 -46.36
CA PRO A 237 37.11 -30.69 -45.78
C PRO A 237 36.68 -30.80 -44.31
N ILE A 238 36.50 -32.04 -43.90
CA ILE A 238 36.21 -32.55 -42.56
C ILE A 238 37.26 -32.04 -41.55
N PRO A 239 36.88 -31.46 -40.39
CA PRO A 239 37.81 -31.23 -39.29
C PRO A 239 37.82 -32.38 -38.27
N TYR A 240 39.02 -32.71 -37.82
CA TYR A 240 39.36 -33.60 -36.71
C TYR A 240 38.66 -33.21 -35.39
N PRO A 241 38.46 -34.16 -34.44
CA PRO A 241 37.79 -33.90 -33.18
C PRO A 241 38.68 -33.06 -32.25
N LEU A 242 38.20 -31.87 -31.91
CA LEU A 242 38.74 -31.06 -30.80
C LEU A 242 38.26 -31.64 -29.47
N SER A 243 39.16 -31.61 -28.49
CA SER A 243 38.96 -31.93 -27.06
C SER A 243 37.64 -31.43 -26.48
N PRO A 244 37.09 -32.09 -25.43
CA PRO A 244 35.77 -31.79 -24.90
C PRO A 244 35.72 -30.38 -24.33
N VAL A 245 35.06 -29.48 -25.05
CA VAL A 245 34.64 -28.17 -24.56
C VAL A 245 33.54 -28.43 -23.52
N PRO A 246 33.59 -27.82 -22.32
CA PRO A 246 32.55 -27.99 -21.32
C PRO A 246 31.20 -27.56 -21.92
N TYR A 247 30.19 -28.43 -21.82
CA TYR A 247 28.83 -28.19 -22.30
C TYR A 247 28.26 -26.90 -21.68
N SER A 248 28.32 -25.77 -22.39
CA SER A 248 27.39 -24.67 -22.18
C SER A 248 26.06 -25.04 -22.82
N LEU A 249 24.94 -24.69 -22.18
CA LEU A 249 23.62 -24.94 -22.75
C LEU A 249 23.48 -24.19 -24.08
N PRO A 250 22.92 -24.78 -25.16
CA PRO A 250 22.80 -24.15 -26.48
C PRO A 250 22.15 -22.75 -26.45
N ILE A 251 21.29 -22.50 -25.46
CA ILE A 251 20.60 -21.22 -25.25
C ILE A 251 21.54 -20.13 -24.72
N GLU A 252 22.51 -20.48 -23.87
CA GLU A 252 23.45 -19.53 -23.27
C GLU A 252 24.39 -18.95 -24.33
N GLU A 253 24.94 -19.80 -25.20
CA GLU A 253 25.79 -19.36 -26.30
C GLU A 253 25.00 -18.54 -27.34
N ALA A 254 23.73 -18.87 -27.58
CA ALA A 254 22.84 -18.08 -28.43
C ALA A 254 22.59 -16.68 -27.86
N LEU A 255 22.31 -16.57 -26.55
CA LEU A 255 22.13 -15.29 -25.87
C LEU A 255 23.42 -14.46 -25.84
N ARG A 256 24.58 -15.09 -25.58
CA ARG A 256 25.90 -14.43 -25.66
C ARG A 256 26.21 -13.93 -27.08
N ARG A 257 25.79 -14.64 -28.14
CA ARG A 257 25.92 -14.16 -29.53
C ARG A 257 25.01 -12.97 -29.82
N LEU A 258 23.81 -12.93 -29.26
CA LEU A 258 22.89 -11.79 -29.41
C LEU A 258 23.40 -10.55 -28.65
N LEU A 259 23.93 -10.72 -27.43
CA LEU A 259 24.60 -9.64 -26.68
C LEU A 259 25.80 -9.08 -27.44
N ARG A 260 26.69 -9.94 -27.98
CA ARG A 260 27.83 -9.50 -28.81
C ARG A 260 27.43 -8.72 -30.06
N ARG A 261 26.19 -8.88 -30.52
CA ARG A 261 25.61 -8.15 -31.67
C ARG A 261 24.84 -6.88 -31.25
N GLY A 262 24.91 -6.48 -29.98
CA GLY A 262 24.21 -5.32 -29.44
C GLY A 262 22.68 -5.48 -29.42
N LYS A 263 22.17 -6.71 -29.46
CA LYS A 263 20.72 -7.00 -29.47
C LYS A 263 20.18 -7.17 -28.04
N TYR A 264 20.44 -6.17 -27.21
CA TYR A 264 20.10 -6.17 -25.77
C TYR A 264 18.62 -6.41 -25.52
N VAL A 265 17.72 -5.71 -26.23
CA VAL A 265 16.26 -5.89 -26.10
C VAL A 265 15.83 -7.33 -26.39
N ALA A 266 16.39 -7.97 -27.43
CA ALA A 266 16.06 -9.35 -27.77
C ALA A 266 16.57 -10.34 -26.72
N VAL A 267 17.73 -10.09 -26.13
CA VAL A 267 18.26 -10.91 -25.02
C VAL A 267 17.41 -10.71 -23.78
N ALA A 268 17.01 -9.47 -23.48
CA ALA A 268 16.14 -9.16 -22.36
C ALA A 268 14.80 -9.90 -22.48
N GLU A 269 14.16 -9.85 -23.65
CA GLU A 269 12.90 -10.56 -23.89
C GLU A 269 13.05 -12.08 -23.79
N VAL A 270 14.09 -12.68 -24.39
CA VAL A 270 14.29 -14.15 -24.33
C VAL A 270 14.65 -14.60 -22.91
N CYS A 271 15.49 -13.86 -22.18
CA CYS A 271 15.78 -14.16 -20.77
C CYS A 271 14.54 -13.96 -19.91
N LYS A 272 13.76 -12.89 -20.12
CA LYS A 272 12.50 -12.63 -19.43
C LYS A 272 11.52 -13.77 -19.68
N GLU A 273 11.35 -14.20 -20.92
CA GLU A 273 10.50 -15.33 -21.31
C GLU A 273 10.98 -16.65 -20.67
N ALA A 274 12.29 -16.90 -20.63
CA ALA A 274 12.84 -18.09 -19.99
C ALA A 274 12.73 -18.07 -18.45
N ILE A 275 12.79 -16.88 -17.82
CA ILE A 275 12.62 -16.68 -16.37
C ILE A 275 11.13 -16.83 -16.01
N MET A 276 10.26 -16.19 -16.79
CA MET A 276 8.81 -16.12 -16.57
C MET A 276 8.09 -17.41 -16.96
N GLY A 277 8.52 -18.06 -18.05
CA GLY A 277 7.97 -19.30 -18.58
C GLY A 277 8.41 -20.57 -17.85
N GLY A 278 9.18 -20.45 -16.75
CA GLY A 278 9.51 -21.56 -15.85
C GLY A 278 10.70 -22.44 -16.26
N GLY A 279 11.20 -22.37 -17.50
CA GLY A 279 12.32 -23.19 -17.99
C GLY A 279 13.63 -23.02 -17.19
N ILE A 280 13.81 -21.86 -16.54
CA ILE A 280 14.98 -21.57 -15.70
C ILE A 280 14.78 -22.03 -14.26
N ARG A 281 13.54 -22.07 -13.74
CA ARG A 281 13.28 -22.47 -12.35
C ARG A 281 13.76 -23.90 -12.07
N GLU A 282 13.60 -24.80 -13.03
CA GLU A 282 14.03 -26.20 -12.96
C GLU A 282 15.50 -26.44 -13.35
N SER A 283 16.20 -25.41 -13.83
CA SER A 283 17.60 -25.52 -14.24
C SER A 283 18.58 -25.51 -13.06
N PRO A 284 19.77 -26.15 -13.18
CA PRO A 284 20.83 -26.09 -12.17
C PRO A 284 21.23 -24.65 -11.80
N ALA A 285 21.67 -24.42 -10.56
CA ALA A 285 21.96 -23.09 -10.04
C ALA A 285 22.94 -22.27 -10.90
N MET A 286 23.93 -22.91 -11.53
CA MET A 286 24.85 -22.25 -12.48
C MET A 286 24.14 -21.73 -13.73
N ALA A 287 23.20 -22.49 -14.29
CA ALA A 287 22.44 -22.08 -15.47
C ALA A 287 21.47 -20.93 -15.15
N ARG A 288 20.88 -20.93 -13.94
CA ARG A 288 20.08 -19.80 -13.45
C ARG A 288 20.93 -18.54 -13.31
N GLY A 289 22.09 -18.65 -12.67
CA GLY A 289 23.04 -17.55 -12.53
C GLY A 289 23.47 -16.97 -13.88
N ALA A 290 23.74 -17.83 -14.86
CA ALA A 290 24.11 -17.41 -16.22
C ALA A 290 22.98 -16.62 -16.91
N VAL A 291 21.73 -17.08 -16.84
CA VAL A 291 20.64 -16.34 -17.50
C VAL A 291 20.28 -15.05 -16.77
N TYR A 292 20.32 -15.00 -15.43
CA TYR A 292 20.13 -13.75 -14.70
C TYR A 292 21.24 -12.72 -15.00
N ALA A 293 22.49 -13.17 -15.12
CA ALA A 293 23.60 -12.30 -15.53
C ALA A 293 23.42 -11.76 -16.96
N LEU A 294 22.96 -12.61 -17.89
CA LEU A 294 22.65 -12.20 -19.27
C LEU A 294 21.45 -11.26 -19.36
N TYR A 295 20.45 -11.43 -18.49
CA TYR A 295 19.27 -10.56 -18.39
C TYR A 295 19.64 -9.18 -17.84
N ALA A 296 20.45 -9.13 -16.77
CA ALA A 296 20.95 -7.89 -16.20
C ALA A 296 21.84 -7.14 -17.20
N ALA A 297 22.75 -7.85 -17.89
CA ALA A 297 23.56 -7.26 -18.97
C ALA A 297 22.72 -6.77 -20.16
N ALA A 298 21.50 -7.28 -20.35
CA ALA A 298 20.59 -6.86 -21.40
C ALA A 298 19.72 -5.65 -21.00
N LEU A 299 19.29 -5.57 -19.74
CA LEU A 299 18.43 -4.50 -19.24
C LEU A 299 19.18 -3.19 -18.99
N TYR A 300 20.37 -3.30 -18.41
CA TYR A 300 21.19 -2.15 -18.06
C TYR A 300 22.27 -1.89 -19.11
N GLY A 301 22.42 -2.77 -20.11
CA GLY A 301 23.71 -2.91 -20.79
C GLY A 301 24.75 -3.45 -19.80
N SER A 302 25.62 -4.35 -20.24
CA SER A 302 26.83 -4.69 -19.47
C SER A 302 27.52 -3.41 -19.02
N ASP A 303 27.52 -2.42 -19.90
CA ASP A 303 28.20 -1.16 -19.70
C ASP A 303 27.53 -0.27 -18.65
N GLU A 304 26.19 -0.19 -18.46
CA GLU A 304 25.64 0.72 -17.42
C GLU A 304 25.63 0.08 -16.05
N ALA A 305 25.41 -1.24 -15.94
CA ALA A 305 25.55 -1.92 -14.65
C ALA A 305 27.03 -2.01 -14.23
N GLU A 306 27.95 -2.26 -15.16
CA GLU A 306 29.39 -2.13 -14.89
C GLU A 306 29.78 -0.68 -14.62
N ARG A 307 29.22 0.32 -15.34
CA ARG A 307 29.46 1.74 -15.02
C ARG A 307 28.92 2.13 -13.64
N ALA A 308 27.76 1.62 -13.23
CA ALA A 308 27.18 1.88 -11.91
C ALA A 308 28.02 1.22 -10.81
N ALA A 309 28.42 -0.04 -11.00
CA ALA A 309 29.33 -0.73 -10.09
C ALA A 309 30.71 -0.07 -10.04
N ASP A 310 31.25 0.37 -11.18
CA ASP A 310 32.51 1.12 -11.25
C ASP A 310 32.38 2.50 -10.60
N GLN A 311 31.23 3.17 -10.77
CA GLN A 311 30.94 4.44 -10.11
C GLN A 311 30.86 4.28 -8.60
N ASP A 312 30.16 3.25 -8.11
CA ASP A 312 30.08 2.92 -6.69
C ASP A 312 31.45 2.49 -6.15
N SER A 313 32.25 1.72 -6.90
CA SER A 313 33.63 1.36 -6.53
C SER A 313 34.53 2.59 -6.42
N ARG A 314 34.48 3.50 -7.41
CA ARG A 314 35.23 4.77 -7.36
C ARG A 314 34.75 5.68 -6.23
N ALA A 315 33.45 5.68 -5.94
CA ALA A 315 32.90 6.41 -4.81
C ALA A 315 33.43 5.85 -3.48
N VAL A 316 33.45 4.52 -3.32
CA VAL A 316 34.05 3.87 -2.15
C VAL A 316 35.52 4.28 -2.00
N GLU A 317 36.32 4.20 -3.06
CA GLU A 317 37.73 4.62 -3.04
C GLU A 317 37.89 6.09 -2.64
N SER A 318 37.13 6.99 -3.28
CA SER A 318 37.15 8.42 -2.99
C SER A 318 36.76 8.73 -1.54
N PHE A 319 35.73 8.07 -1.00
CA PHE A 319 35.35 8.24 0.39
C PHE A 319 36.39 7.66 1.36
N LEU A 320 37.01 6.53 1.03
CA LEU A 320 38.11 5.97 1.83
C LEU A 320 39.33 6.90 1.84
N ASP A 321 39.67 7.51 0.70
CA ASP A 321 40.76 8.49 0.59
C ASP A 321 40.46 9.75 1.43
N ALA A 322 39.19 10.19 1.46
CA ALA A 322 38.74 11.32 2.26
C ALA A 322 38.58 11.01 3.77
N GLY A 323 38.69 9.73 4.18
CA GLY A 323 38.37 9.32 5.56
C GLY A 323 36.87 9.36 5.89
N ALA A 324 36.00 9.43 4.88
CA ALA A 324 34.55 9.46 4.99
C ALA A 324 33.99 8.03 5.16
N VAL A 325 34.23 7.42 6.32
CA VAL A 325 33.95 6.00 6.59
C VAL A 325 32.47 5.63 6.43
N VAL A 326 31.53 6.52 6.77
CA VAL A 326 30.09 6.20 6.73
C VAL A 326 29.62 6.12 5.28
N GLU A 327 29.99 7.11 4.48
CA GLU A 327 29.69 7.23 3.05
C GLU A 327 30.35 6.11 2.25
N ALA A 328 31.59 5.75 2.61
CA ALA A 328 32.28 4.58 2.06
C ALA A 328 31.53 3.28 2.40
N THR A 329 31.04 3.13 3.64
CA THR A 329 30.29 1.95 4.07
C THR A 329 28.98 1.80 3.30
N GLU A 330 28.21 2.89 3.17
CA GLU A 330 26.93 2.87 2.45
C GLU A 330 27.11 2.59 0.96
N SER A 331 28.13 3.19 0.34
CA SER A 331 28.45 2.94 -1.07
C SER A 331 28.96 1.51 -1.28
N PHE A 332 29.72 0.95 -0.32
CA PHE A 332 30.15 -0.44 -0.38
C PHE A 332 28.99 -1.42 -0.17
N ALA A 333 28.03 -1.11 0.70
CA ALA A 333 26.81 -1.91 0.85
C ALA A 333 25.96 -1.92 -0.44
N ARG A 334 25.84 -0.76 -1.12
CA ARG A 334 25.20 -0.66 -2.44
C ARG A 334 25.95 -1.47 -3.48
N LEU A 335 27.27 -1.31 -3.55
CA LEU A 335 28.14 -2.09 -4.43
C LEU A 335 27.93 -3.59 -4.24
N LEU A 336 27.93 -4.10 -3.01
CA LEU A 336 27.70 -5.53 -2.73
C LEU A 336 26.31 -6.01 -3.12
N SER A 337 25.27 -5.18 -2.91
CA SER A 337 23.91 -5.54 -3.31
C SER A 337 23.76 -5.64 -4.84
N GLN A 338 24.48 -4.82 -5.59
CA GLN A 338 24.48 -4.81 -7.05
C GLN A 338 25.45 -5.86 -7.66
N ALA A 339 26.65 -5.99 -7.09
CA ALA A 339 27.73 -6.83 -7.59
C ALA A 339 27.44 -8.33 -7.47
N THR A 340 26.58 -8.75 -6.53
CA THR A 340 26.08 -10.14 -6.45
C THR A 340 25.42 -10.64 -7.73
N LEU A 341 25.01 -9.74 -8.62
CA LEU A 341 24.33 -10.10 -9.87
C LEU A 341 25.30 -10.29 -11.06
N LEU A 342 26.55 -9.80 -11.00
CA LEU A 342 27.35 -9.62 -12.23
C LEU A 342 28.85 -9.95 -12.16
N ARG A 343 29.53 -9.99 -10.99
CA ARG A 343 31.01 -10.13 -10.96
C ARG A 343 31.51 -11.41 -10.28
N SER A 344 32.47 -12.08 -10.94
CA SER A 344 33.21 -13.24 -10.42
C SER A 344 34.54 -12.88 -9.73
N THR A 345 34.92 -11.60 -9.64
CA THR A 345 36.24 -11.18 -9.13
C THR A 345 36.15 -10.36 -7.85
N LEU A 346 35.80 -11.03 -6.74
CA LEU A 346 35.90 -10.55 -5.34
C LEU A 346 37.34 -10.31 -4.86
N ALA A 347 38.33 -10.26 -5.76
CA ALA A 347 39.74 -10.10 -5.39
C ALA A 347 40.02 -8.65 -4.96
N ASP A 348 39.52 -7.67 -5.72
CA ASP A 348 39.74 -6.24 -5.48
C ASP A 348 38.90 -5.71 -4.31
N ASP A 349 37.69 -6.26 -4.12
CA ASP A 349 36.79 -5.93 -3.01
C ASP A 349 37.40 -6.22 -1.63
N ALA A 350 38.34 -7.17 -1.55
CA ALA A 350 39.00 -7.52 -0.31
C ALA A 350 39.99 -6.46 0.17
N THR A 351 40.55 -5.67 -0.76
CA THR A 351 41.45 -4.56 -0.44
C THR A 351 40.64 -3.38 0.05
N LEU A 352 39.53 -3.06 -0.61
CA LEU A 352 38.58 -2.03 -0.17
C LEU A 352 37.98 -2.37 1.20
N LEU A 353 37.56 -3.63 1.40
CA LEU A 353 37.02 -4.09 2.67
C LEU A 353 38.05 -4.02 3.80
N ARG A 354 39.31 -4.39 3.54
CA ARG A 354 40.41 -4.22 4.51
C ARG A 354 40.60 -2.76 4.90
N ARG A 355 40.61 -1.87 3.89
CA ARG A 355 40.81 -0.43 4.10
C ARG A 355 39.65 0.20 4.85
N LEU A 356 38.42 -0.17 4.51
CA LEU A 356 37.20 0.26 5.20
C LEU A 356 37.20 -0.15 6.67
N VAL A 357 37.52 -1.41 6.96
CA VAL A 357 37.62 -1.93 8.33
C VAL A 357 38.70 -1.19 9.12
N ALA A 358 39.89 -1.00 8.54
CA ALA A 358 40.99 -0.29 9.21
C ALA A 358 40.65 1.17 9.54
N LEU A 359 39.98 1.88 8.62
CA LEU A 359 39.54 3.26 8.85
C LEU A 359 38.41 3.35 9.89
N ALA A 360 37.44 2.44 9.85
CA ALA A 360 36.38 2.40 10.84
C ALA A 360 36.89 2.07 12.25
N GLU A 361 37.95 1.29 12.36
CA GLU A 361 38.64 1.07 13.63
C GLU A 361 39.32 2.33 14.14
N ARG A 362 40.12 2.98 13.28
CA ARG A 362 40.81 4.23 13.61
C ARG A 362 39.84 5.30 14.09
N ASP A 363 38.67 5.39 13.45
CA ASP A 363 37.68 6.44 13.69
C ASP A 363 36.54 6.00 14.64
N ASN A 364 36.64 4.80 15.25
CA ASN A 364 35.63 4.21 16.15
C ASN A 364 34.20 4.13 15.55
N LYS A 365 34.11 3.80 14.26
CA LYS A 365 32.86 3.70 13.47
C LYS A 365 32.44 2.26 13.14
N LEU A 366 33.06 1.25 13.76
CA LEU A 366 32.69 -0.18 13.67
C LEU A 366 31.18 -0.48 13.78
N PRO A 367 30.41 0.17 14.69
CA PRO A 367 28.96 -0.03 14.76
C PRO A 367 28.22 0.33 13.47
N HIS A 368 28.67 1.34 12.72
CA HIS A 368 28.03 1.75 11.47
C HIS A 368 28.25 0.73 10.35
N ILE A 369 29.46 0.15 10.26
CA ILE A 369 29.76 -0.97 9.36
C ILE A 369 28.84 -2.16 9.69
N THR A 370 28.73 -2.48 10.98
CA THR A 370 27.93 -3.60 11.44
C THR A 370 26.46 -3.43 11.03
N ALA A 371 25.88 -2.26 11.28
CA ALA A 371 24.51 -1.94 10.89
C ALA A 371 24.30 -1.99 9.37
N ALA A 372 25.22 -1.45 8.57
CA ALA A 372 25.12 -1.46 7.13
C ALA A 372 25.21 -2.88 6.54
N PHE A 373 26.12 -3.71 7.03
CA PHE A 373 26.25 -5.10 6.58
C PHE A 373 25.06 -5.97 7.00
N LEU A 374 24.47 -5.71 8.16
CA LEU A 374 23.20 -6.34 8.53
C LEU A 374 22.05 -5.96 7.58
N ARG A 375 22.04 -4.73 7.02
CA ARG A 375 21.09 -4.39 5.94
C ARG A 375 21.39 -5.15 4.65
N VAL A 376 22.66 -5.38 4.31
CA VAL A 376 23.03 -6.23 3.16
C VAL A 376 22.48 -7.64 3.33
N ARG A 377 22.41 -8.19 4.55
CA ARG A 377 21.74 -9.49 4.79
C ARG A 377 20.28 -9.50 4.36
N ILE A 378 19.55 -8.40 4.63
CA ILE A 378 18.13 -8.25 4.29
C ILE A 378 17.96 -8.14 2.76
N VAL A 379 18.80 -7.33 2.11
CA VAL A 379 18.68 -7.03 0.68
C VAL A 379 19.28 -8.12 -0.21
N SER A 380 20.41 -8.70 0.19
CA SER A 380 21.16 -9.72 -0.55
C SER A 380 21.83 -10.71 0.43
N PRO A 381 21.12 -11.78 0.85
CA PRO A 381 21.66 -12.79 1.74
C PRO A 381 22.93 -13.46 1.20
N GLN A 382 23.01 -13.66 -0.13
CA GLN A 382 24.19 -14.20 -0.79
C GLN A 382 25.38 -13.23 -0.70
N GLY A 383 25.14 -11.93 -0.90
CA GLY A 383 26.17 -10.89 -0.77
C GLY A 383 26.71 -10.79 0.65
N PHE A 384 25.83 -10.93 1.64
CA PHE A 384 26.22 -11.00 3.05
C PHE A 384 27.10 -12.21 3.36
N ASN A 385 26.76 -13.40 2.85
CA ASN A 385 27.58 -14.61 3.03
C ASN A 385 28.96 -14.50 2.34
N LEU A 386 29.01 -13.91 1.14
CA LEU A 386 30.27 -13.63 0.45
C LEU A 386 31.13 -12.63 1.22
N LEU A 387 30.51 -11.60 1.80
CA LEU A 387 31.15 -10.65 2.69
C LEU A 387 31.73 -11.34 3.93
N LEU A 388 30.95 -12.16 4.64
CA LEU A 388 31.45 -12.92 5.80
C LEU A 388 32.64 -13.80 5.43
N GLY A 389 32.54 -14.55 4.33
CA GLY A 389 33.64 -15.39 3.84
C GLY A 389 34.88 -14.59 3.42
N SER A 390 34.71 -13.33 3.00
CA SER A 390 35.81 -12.43 2.62
C SER A 390 36.48 -11.82 3.85
N LEU A 391 35.68 -11.39 4.84
CA LEU A 391 36.16 -10.95 6.15
C LEU A 391 37.00 -12.04 6.84
N GLN A 392 36.51 -13.27 6.86
CA GLN A 392 37.20 -14.39 7.50
C GLN A 392 38.51 -14.79 6.79
N ARG A 393 38.52 -14.82 5.45
CA ARG A 393 39.66 -15.35 4.70
C ARG A 393 40.72 -14.30 4.34
N LYS A 394 40.31 -13.05 4.09
CA LYS A 394 41.18 -12.05 3.42
C LYS A 394 41.55 -10.85 4.30
N VAL A 395 40.81 -10.58 5.37
CA VAL A 395 41.06 -9.43 6.27
C VAL A 395 41.89 -9.83 7.51
N GLY A 396 42.17 -11.12 7.69
CA GLY A 396 42.99 -11.65 8.78
C GLY A 396 42.21 -11.84 10.08
N LYS A 397 42.91 -11.95 11.22
CA LYS A 397 42.30 -12.24 12.54
C LYS A 397 41.19 -11.26 12.89
N ARG A 398 41.40 -9.97 12.60
CA ARG A 398 40.43 -8.93 12.93
C ARG A 398 39.16 -8.99 12.09
N GLY A 399 39.31 -9.33 10.81
CA GLY A 399 38.16 -9.63 9.95
C GLY A 399 37.34 -10.82 10.46
N ALA A 400 38.02 -11.85 10.99
CA ALA A 400 37.33 -12.99 11.60
C ALA A 400 36.55 -12.59 12.87
N GLU A 401 37.09 -11.69 13.70
CA GLU A 401 36.39 -11.15 14.88
C GLU A 401 35.16 -10.32 14.48
N ILE A 402 35.27 -9.48 13.45
CA ILE A 402 34.13 -8.71 12.92
C ILE A 402 33.09 -9.65 12.30
N ALA A 403 33.51 -10.66 11.53
CA ALA A 403 32.60 -11.66 10.98
C ALA A 403 31.90 -12.47 12.07
N ALA A 404 32.59 -12.80 13.16
CA ALA A 404 32.01 -13.45 14.32
C ALA A 404 31.01 -12.55 15.03
N SER A 405 31.33 -11.27 15.23
CA SER A 405 30.41 -10.27 15.80
C SER A 405 29.19 -10.02 14.93
N LEU A 406 29.36 -9.90 13.61
CA LEU A 406 28.27 -9.81 12.64
C LEU A 406 27.40 -11.06 12.65
N SER A 407 28.01 -12.24 12.74
CA SER A 407 27.28 -13.51 12.82
C SER A 407 26.54 -13.64 14.16
N ALA A 408 27.13 -13.19 15.27
CA ALA A 408 26.52 -13.18 16.59
C ALA A 408 25.37 -12.17 16.66
N THR A 409 25.57 -10.94 16.18
CA THR A 409 24.51 -9.91 16.11
C THR A 409 23.41 -10.33 15.14
N ALA A 410 23.77 -10.93 14.01
CA ALA A 410 22.83 -11.53 13.08
C ALA A 410 22.07 -12.69 13.73
N ARG A 411 22.72 -13.47 14.60
CA ARG A 411 22.08 -14.55 15.38
C ARG A 411 21.15 -14.02 16.45
N ASP A 412 21.57 -13.03 17.22
CA ASP A 412 20.74 -12.38 18.25
C ASP A 412 19.53 -11.66 17.61
N GLN A 413 19.70 -11.05 16.44
CA GLN A 413 18.58 -10.55 15.63
C GLN A 413 17.75 -11.69 15.04
N SER A 414 18.36 -12.83 14.73
CA SER A 414 17.65 -14.00 14.20
C SER A 414 16.88 -14.80 15.26
N ASP A 415 17.32 -14.75 16.51
CA ASP A 415 16.58 -15.28 17.64
C ASP A 415 15.32 -14.43 17.94
N ALA A 416 15.20 -13.26 17.30
CA ALA A 416 13.97 -12.47 17.20
C ALA A 416 13.23 -12.57 15.85
N SER A 417 13.89 -12.81 14.69
CA SER A 417 13.23 -12.87 13.36
C SER A 417 14.01 -13.62 12.25
N GLY A 418 14.62 -14.76 12.58
CA GLY A 418 15.78 -15.32 11.88
C GLY A 418 15.70 -15.94 10.50
N ILE A 419 14.56 -15.91 9.85
CA ILE A 419 14.38 -16.62 8.59
C ILE A 419 14.55 -15.64 7.42
N GLY A 420 15.52 -15.92 6.54
CA GLY A 420 15.69 -15.13 5.32
C GLY A 420 14.50 -15.30 4.36
N PRO A 421 14.16 -14.29 3.52
CA PRO A 421 12.97 -14.33 2.67
C PRO A 421 12.96 -15.50 1.67
N ASP A 422 14.15 -15.95 1.26
CA ASP A 422 14.36 -17.02 0.28
C ASP A 422 14.95 -18.29 0.91
N GLU A 423 14.99 -18.36 2.24
CA GLU A 423 15.49 -19.52 2.98
C GLU A 423 14.48 -20.67 2.90
N MET A 424 14.93 -21.84 2.44
CA MET A 424 14.06 -23.00 2.25
C MET A 424 13.88 -23.76 3.56
N ILE A 425 12.68 -23.72 4.12
CA ILE A 425 12.34 -24.36 5.40
C ILE A 425 11.49 -25.58 5.16
N SER A 426 11.91 -26.70 5.77
CA SER A 426 11.10 -27.91 5.81
C SER A 426 10.16 -27.86 7.02
N LEU A 427 8.85 -27.95 6.79
CA LEU A 427 7.87 -27.96 7.87
C LEU A 427 7.75 -29.39 8.44
N PRO A 428 8.01 -29.58 9.75
CA PRO A 428 8.05 -30.90 10.37
C PRO A 428 6.68 -31.60 10.30
N GLY A 429 6.69 -32.92 10.09
CA GLY A 429 5.48 -33.74 10.06
C GLY A 429 4.63 -33.57 8.81
N THR A 430 5.15 -32.93 7.75
CA THR A 430 4.40 -32.71 6.50
C THR A 430 5.08 -33.33 5.30
N ALA A 431 4.28 -33.72 4.30
CA ALA A 431 4.76 -34.07 2.96
C ALA A 431 4.85 -32.84 2.03
N LEU A 432 4.87 -31.62 2.58
CA LEU A 432 5.06 -30.42 1.78
C LEU A 432 6.54 -30.33 1.36
N PRO A 433 6.85 -29.87 0.14
CA PRO A 433 8.22 -29.52 -0.19
C PRO A 433 8.73 -28.42 0.75
N PRO A 434 10.05 -28.23 0.88
CA PRO A 434 10.59 -27.07 1.58
C PRO A 434 10.03 -25.77 0.98
N LEU A 435 9.69 -24.80 1.83
CA LEU A 435 9.06 -23.52 1.46
C LEU A 435 9.87 -22.35 2.01
N SER A 436 9.98 -21.28 1.24
CA SER A 436 10.52 -20.01 1.72
C SER A 436 9.42 -19.04 2.15
N PRO A 437 9.70 -18.08 3.05
CA PRO A 437 8.74 -17.03 3.38
C PRO A 437 8.22 -16.28 2.15
N ARG A 438 9.06 -16.02 1.15
CA ARG A 438 8.62 -15.37 -0.10
C ARG A 438 7.61 -16.23 -0.85
N LYS A 439 7.83 -17.54 -0.97
CA LYS A 439 6.86 -18.43 -1.62
C LYS A 439 5.53 -18.46 -0.85
N LEU A 440 5.56 -18.39 0.48
CA LEU A 440 4.35 -18.30 1.29
C LEU A 440 3.63 -16.96 1.10
N ALA A 441 4.36 -15.84 1.07
CA ALA A 441 3.79 -14.53 0.76
C ALA A 441 3.13 -14.58 -0.63
N ASP A 442 3.88 -14.94 -1.68
CA ASP A 442 3.39 -15.02 -3.06
C ASP A 442 2.15 -15.93 -3.18
N ALA A 443 2.16 -17.10 -2.52
CA ALA A 443 1.02 -18.03 -2.50
C ALA A 443 -0.24 -17.41 -1.86
N ALA A 444 -0.10 -16.65 -0.78
CA ALA A 444 -1.21 -15.92 -0.17
C ALA A 444 -1.72 -14.80 -1.07
N GLU A 445 -0.84 -14.06 -1.74
CA GLU A 445 -1.23 -12.93 -2.59
C GLU A 445 -1.87 -13.36 -3.91
N THR A 446 -1.44 -14.48 -4.48
CA THR A 446 -1.99 -15.08 -5.71
C THR A 446 -3.20 -15.98 -5.46
N GLY A 447 -3.56 -16.21 -4.19
CA GLY A 447 -4.69 -17.04 -3.83
C GLY A 447 -4.48 -18.54 -4.09
N GLU A 448 -3.25 -19.05 -3.97
CA GLU A 448 -2.92 -20.50 -4.02
C GLU A 448 -3.52 -21.24 -2.80
N SER A 449 -4.84 -21.39 -2.79
CA SER A 449 -5.60 -21.78 -1.59
C SER A 449 -5.18 -23.11 -0.99
N ARG A 450 -4.89 -24.11 -1.84
CA ARG A 450 -4.45 -25.44 -1.39
C ARG A 450 -3.14 -25.40 -0.61
N LEU A 451 -2.17 -24.62 -1.07
CA LEU A 451 -0.87 -24.50 -0.38
C LEU A 451 -1.05 -23.74 0.93
N VAL A 452 -1.73 -22.59 0.87
CA VAL A 452 -1.94 -21.72 2.04
C VAL A 452 -2.68 -22.43 3.16
N LEU A 453 -3.79 -23.11 2.86
CA LEU A 453 -4.58 -23.82 3.87
C LEU A 453 -3.78 -24.97 4.52
N ARG A 454 -3.02 -25.74 3.73
CA ARG A 454 -2.17 -26.81 4.26
C ARG A 454 -1.06 -26.26 5.16
N VAL A 455 -0.40 -25.19 4.75
CA VAL A 455 0.65 -24.55 5.56
C VAL A 455 0.05 -23.95 6.82
N ARG A 456 -1.10 -23.29 6.73
CA ARG A 456 -1.82 -22.73 7.89
C ARG A 456 -2.09 -23.79 8.96
N ASP A 457 -2.65 -24.93 8.56
CA ASP A 457 -3.00 -25.99 9.52
C ASP A 457 -1.75 -26.55 10.22
N VAL A 458 -0.64 -26.66 9.48
CA VAL A 458 0.67 -27.09 10.00
C VAL A 458 1.25 -26.06 10.96
N LEU A 459 1.26 -24.78 10.57
CA LEU A 459 1.76 -23.71 11.42
C LEU A 459 0.93 -23.56 12.69
N ALA A 460 -0.39 -23.72 12.60
CA ALA A 460 -1.25 -23.77 13.78
C ALA A 460 -0.84 -24.93 14.70
N GLY A 461 -0.66 -26.15 14.15
CA GLY A 461 -0.18 -27.30 14.92
C GLY A 461 1.17 -27.06 15.59
N MET A 462 2.12 -26.43 14.88
CA MET A 462 3.43 -26.07 15.43
C MET A 462 3.34 -25.02 16.55
N ARG A 463 2.51 -23.99 16.39
CA ARG A 463 2.34 -22.91 17.39
C ARG A 463 1.68 -23.39 18.68
N TYR A 464 0.77 -24.37 18.58
CA TYR A 464 0.11 -24.98 19.74
C TYR A 464 0.80 -26.26 20.23
N SER A 465 1.94 -26.63 19.64
CA SER A 465 2.76 -27.77 20.08
C SER A 465 3.40 -27.49 21.44
N SER A 466 3.59 -28.53 22.25
CA SER A 466 4.39 -28.44 23.49
C SER A 466 5.89 -28.27 23.21
N ASP A 467 6.33 -28.54 21.98
CA ASP A 467 7.72 -28.33 21.56
C ASP A 467 7.97 -26.84 21.27
N THR A 468 8.65 -26.16 22.20
CA THR A 468 8.99 -24.74 22.09
C THR A 468 9.76 -24.42 20.81
N LYS A 469 10.58 -25.34 20.28
CA LYS A 469 11.32 -25.10 19.03
C LYS A 469 10.41 -24.98 17.83
N GLN A 470 9.34 -25.78 17.78
CA GLN A 470 8.37 -25.72 16.69
C GLN A 470 7.54 -24.44 16.75
N ALA A 471 7.12 -24.03 17.94
CA ALA A 471 6.41 -22.77 18.14
C ALA A 471 7.26 -21.57 17.71
N THR A 472 8.53 -21.50 18.16
CA THR A 472 9.47 -20.46 17.76
C THR A 472 9.72 -20.45 16.25
N LEU A 473 9.88 -21.62 15.62
CA LEU A 473 10.05 -21.71 14.17
C LEU A 473 8.82 -21.18 13.41
N ALA A 474 7.61 -21.53 13.86
CA ALA A 474 6.39 -21.06 13.22
C ALA A 474 6.23 -19.54 13.36
N ASP A 475 6.46 -18.98 14.55
CA ASP A 475 6.38 -17.53 14.77
C ASP A 475 7.46 -16.77 13.96
N ALA A 476 8.69 -17.30 13.89
CA ALA A 476 9.75 -16.73 13.07
C ALA A 476 9.40 -16.75 11.58
N LEU A 477 8.80 -17.83 11.08
CA LEU A 477 8.38 -17.95 9.69
C LEU A 477 7.25 -16.97 9.36
N LEU A 478 6.25 -16.86 10.25
CA LEU A 478 5.16 -15.89 10.09
C LEU A 478 5.67 -14.45 10.13
N SER A 479 6.63 -14.15 11.01
CA SER A 479 7.29 -12.84 11.04
C SER A 479 7.98 -12.54 9.71
N ALA A 480 8.77 -13.48 9.17
CA ALA A 480 9.45 -13.32 7.89
C ALA A 480 8.46 -13.14 6.72
N VAL A 481 7.33 -13.86 6.71
CA VAL A 481 6.25 -13.64 5.73
C VAL A 481 5.66 -12.24 5.89
N GLY A 482 5.41 -11.78 7.12
CA GLY A 482 4.87 -10.45 7.41
C GLY A 482 5.80 -9.29 7.04
N GLU A 483 7.12 -9.50 7.09
CA GLU A 483 8.12 -8.55 6.61
C GLU A 483 8.08 -8.39 5.09
N ILE A 484 7.81 -9.47 4.34
CA ILE A 484 7.67 -9.45 2.88
C ILE A 484 6.30 -8.90 2.47
N SER A 485 5.24 -9.43 3.06
CA SER A 485 3.85 -9.02 2.81
C SER A 485 3.06 -9.03 4.10
N ARG A 486 2.89 -7.83 4.68
CA ARG A 486 2.12 -7.62 5.92
C ARG A 486 0.68 -8.15 5.83
N ILE A 487 0.10 -8.17 4.63
CA ILE A 487 -1.24 -8.70 4.40
C ILE A 487 -1.22 -10.19 4.07
N GLY A 488 -0.19 -10.66 3.36
CA GLY A 488 -0.03 -12.07 2.98
C GLY A 488 0.20 -13.02 4.16
N VAL A 489 0.58 -12.51 5.34
CA VAL A 489 0.69 -13.32 6.57
C VAL A 489 -0.69 -13.69 7.16
N LEU A 490 -1.72 -12.87 6.94
CA LEU A 490 -3.03 -13.02 7.62
C LEU A 490 -3.72 -14.37 7.38
N PRO A 491 -3.73 -14.95 6.15
CA PRO A 491 -4.31 -16.27 5.93
C PRO A 491 -3.67 -17.38 6.76
N TYR A 492 -2.43 -17.19 7.22
CA TYR A 492 -1.71 -18.18 8.03
C TYR A 492 -1.93 -17.99 9.54
N THR A 493 -2.46 -16.84 9.97
CA THR A 493 -2.68 -16.53 11.39
C THR A 493 -4.13 -16.70 11.83
N THR A 494 -5.07 -16.87 10.90
CA THR A 494 -6.46 -17.23 11.21
C THR A 494 -6.52 -18.53 12.01
N ALA A 495 -7.42 -18.59 12.98
CA ALA A 495 -7.56 -19.74 13.87
C ALA A 495 -7.79 -21.06 13.10
N PRO A 496 -7.18 -22.18 13.54
CA PRO A 496 -7.40 -23.48 12.94
C PRO A 496 -8.89 -23.87 13.00
N GLY A 497 -9.38 -24.57 11.98
CA GLY A 497 -10.79 -24.96 11.86
C GLY A 497 -11.69 -23.87 11.26
N PHE A 498 -11.21 -22.62 11.10
CA PHE A 498 -11.94 -21.62 10.33
C PHE A 498 -11.83 -21.93 8.83
N THR A 499 -12.95 -22.20 8.18
CA THR A 499 -13.05 -22.31 6.72
C THR A 499 -13.15 -20.90 6.14
N PRO A 500 -12.08 -20.36 5.52
CA PRO A 500 -12.14 -19.02 4.98
C PRO A 500 -13.10 -18.99 3.80
N ARG A 501 -13.79 -17.85 3.66
CA ARG A 501 -14.75 -17.66 2.58
C ARG A 501 -14.01 -17.17 1.34
N CYS A 502 -14.16 -17.89 0.22
CA CYS A 502 -13.62 -17.45 -1.06
C CYS A 502 -14.38 -16.22 -1.54
N VAL A 503 -13.65 -15.23 -2.06
CA VAL A 503 -14.22 -13.99 -2.58
C VAL A 503 -13.65 -13.67 -3.94
N ILE A 504 -14.53 -13.28 -4.85
CA ILE A 504 -14.17 -12.67 -6.12
C ILE A 504 -14.57 -11.21 -6.06
N VAL A 505 -13.66 -10.35 -6.48
CA VAL A 505 -13.85 -8.90 -6.47
C VAL A 505 -13.82 -8.42 -7.91
N ASP A 506 -14.85 -7.66 -8.27
CA ASP A 506 -14.88 -6.89 -9.50
C ASP A 506 -13.91 -5.70 -9.39
N ALA A 507 -12.69 -5.91 -9.89
CA ALA A 507 -11.63 -4.92 -9.79
C ALA A 507 -11.94 -3.68 -10.64
N SER A 508 -12.64 -3.83 -11.77
CA SER A 508 -13.06 -2.68 -12.58
C SER A 508 -14.02 -1.78 -11.81
N ASN A 509 -15.02 -2.37 -11.14
CA ASN A 509 -15.98 -1.63 -10.32
C ASN A 509 -15.30 -0.97 -9.10
N VAL A 510 -14.44 -1.70 -8.39
CA VAL A 510 -13.70 -1.18 -7.24
C VAL A 510 -12.77 -0.04 -7.62
N ALA A 511 -11.98 -0.18 -8.70
CA ALA A 511 -11.05 0.84 -9.12
C ALA A 511 -11.78 2.14 -9.52
N ARG A 512 -12.93 2.01 -10.20
CA ARG A 512 -13.75 3.16 -10.65
C ARG A 512 -14.62 3.76 -9.54
N HIS A 513 -14.74 3.10 -8.40
CA HIS A 513 -15.52 3.64 -7.29
C HIS A 513 -14.80 4.84 -6.67
N ASN A 514 -15.37 6.02 -6.82
CA ASN A 514 -14.81 7.25 -6.29
C ASN A 514 -15.25 7.46 -4.83
N PRO A 515 -14.34 7.42 -3.84
CA PRO A 515 -14.68 7.66 -2.44
C PRO A 515 -15.09 9.11 -2.17
N ASP A 516 -14.75 10.04 -3.06
CA ASP A 516 -15.14 11.45 -2.98
C ASP A 516 -15.95 11.84 -4.23
N PRO A 517 -17.28 11.89 -4.16
CA PRO A 517 -18.12 12.26 -5.30
C PRO A 517 -17.89 13.72 -5.77
N LEU A 518 -17.16 14.53 -5.00
CA LEU A 518 -16.78 15.90 -5.38
C LEU A 518 -15.41 15.97 -6.06
N ALA A 519 -14.61 14.91 -6.01
CA ALA A 519 -13.33 14.87 -6.71
C ALA A 519 -13.59 14.92 -8.23
N MET A 520 -12.98 15.91 -8.91
CA MET A 520 -13.10 16.05 -10.36
C MET A 520 -12.40 14.93 -11.14
N ASP A 521 -11.49 14.22 -10.49
CA ASP A 521 -10.77 13.09 -11.09
C ASP A 521 -11.55 11.78 -10.89
N ASN A 522 -12.06 11.26 -12.00
CA ASN A 522 -12.78 9.98 -12.08
C ASN A 522 -11.88 8.84 -12.59
N SER A 523 -10.55 9.01 -12.53
CA SER A 523 -9.61 7.97 -12.93
C SER A 523 -9.69 6.76 -12.00
N PRO A 524 -9.78 5.54 -12.53
CA PRO A 524 -9.69 4.32 -11.74
C PRO A 524 -8.42 4.27 -10.88
N ARG A 525 -8.54 3.87 -9.62
CA ARG A 525 -7.44 3.94 -8.64
C ARG A 525 -6.93 2.57 -8.23
N VAL A 526 -5.62 2.33 -8.39
CA VAL A 526 -4.97 1.11 -7.88
C VAL A 526 -5.05 1.04 -6.36
N ALA A 527 -4.98 2.18 -5.68
CA ALA A 527 -5.10 2.25 -4.23
C ALA A 527 -6.43 1.68 -3.71
N SER A 528 -7.53 1.89 -4.44
CA SER A 528 -8.85 1.33 -4.09
C SER A 528 -8.85 -0.20 -4.12
N LEU A 529 -8.18 -0.80 -5.11
CA LEU A 529 -8.05 -2.26 -5.24
C LEU A 529 -7.31 -2.86 -4.04
N LEU A 530 -6.15 -2.28 -3.69
CA LEU A 530 -5.34 -2.72 -2.56
C LEU A 530 -6.10 -2.54 -1.25
N MET A 531 -6.83 -1.44 -1.09
CA MET A 531 -7.62 -1.17 0.11
C MET A 531 -8.75 -2.20 0.32
N VAL A 532 -9.48 -2.56 -0.74
CA VAL A 532 -10.52 -3.62 -0.67
C VAL A 532 -9.89 -4.98 -0.40
N ARG A 533 -8.81 -5.33 -1.11
CA ARG A 533 -8.08 -6.57 -0.87
C ARG A 533 -7.65 -6.68 0.59
N ASP A 534 -6.94 -5.69 1.11
CA ASP A 534 -6.44 -5.69 2.48
C ASP A 534 -7.57 -5.77 3.51
N PHE A 535 -8.68 -5.07 3.25
CA PHE A 535 -9.87 -5.17 4.09
C PHE A 535 -10.41 -6.60 4.14
N LEU A 536 -10.49 -7.28 2.99
CA LEU A 536 -11.00 -8.65 2.90
C LEU A 536 -10.10 -9.65 3.64
N PHE A 537 -8.77 -9.55 3.48
CA PHE A 537 -7.82 -10.39 4.23
C PHE A 537 -7.96 -10.21 5.75
N ARG A 538 -8.15 -8.97 6.23
CA ARG A 538 -8.39 -8.69 7.67
C ARG A 538 -9.73 -9.19 8.20
N ARG A 539 -10.63 -9.61 7.32
CA ARG A 539 -11.95 -10.17 7.64
C ARG A 539 -11.98 -11.68 7.38
N ASP A 540 -10.81 -12.32 7.32
CA ASP A 540 -10.63 -13.76 7.12
C ASP A 540 -11.24 -14.28 5.80
N PHE A 541 -11.37 -13.42 4.79
CA PHE A 541 -11.68 -13.85 3.43
C PHE A 541 -10.42 -14.34 2.74
N PHE A 542 -10.47 -15.57 2.21
CA PHE A 542 -9.38 -16.18 1.47
C PHE A 542 -9.89 -17.40 0.67
N PRO A 543 -9.48 -17.56 -0.60
CA PRO A 543 -8.69 -16.63 -1.40
C PRO A 543 -9.49 -15.40 -1.80
N VAL A 544 -8.78 -14.29 -2.06
CA VAL A 544 -9.33 -13.04 -2.61
C VAL A 544 -8.85 -12.91 -4.05
N LEU A 545 -9.75 -13.09 -5.01
CA LEU A 545 -9.45 -13.03 -6.44
C LEU A 545 -9.93 -11.70 -7.03
N LEU A 546 -9.01 -10.86 -7.48
CA LEU A 546 -9.35 -9.62 -8.18
C LEU A 546 -9.47 -9.90 -9.68
N VAL A 547 -10.66 -9.73 -10.25
CA VAL A 547 -10.88 -9.91 -11.70
C VAL A 547 -11.18 -8.56 -12.32
N ALA A 548 -10.40 -8.18 -13.34
CA ALA A 548 -10.49 -6.89 -14.01
C ALA A 548 -10.87 -7.05 -15.49
N ASP A 549 -11.56 -6.07 -16.02
CA ASP A 549 -11.75 -5.93 -17.47
C ASP A 549 -10.40 -5.61 -18.12
N ALA A 550 -10.12 -6.19 -19.29
CA ALA A 550 -8.90 -5.96 -20.06
C ALA A 550 -8.60 -4.47 -20.33
N THR A 551 -9.64 -3.63 -20.40
CA THR A 551 -9.55 -2.19 -20.67
C THR A 551 -9.08 -1.37 -19.46
N LEU A 552 -9.13 -1.91 -18.24
CA LEU A 552 -8.80 -1.17 -17.02
C LEU A 552 -7.36 -0.66 -17.04
N ARG A 553 -6.41 -1.44 -17.56
CA ARG A 553 -4.97 -1.12 -17.67
C ARG A 553 -4.64 0.19 -18.41
N PHE A 554 -5.56 0.69 -19.23
CA PHE A 554 -5.36 1.91 -20.02
C PHE A 554 -5.87 3.17 -19.30
N HIS A 555 -6.65 3.01 -18.22
CA HIS A 555 -7.35 4.10 -17.55
C HIS A 555 -6.90 4.31 -16.10
N VAL A 556 -6.19 3.35 -15.51
CA VAL A 556 -5.70 3.43 -14.12
C VAL A 556 -4.72 4.59 -13.90
N ASP A 557 -4.80 5.18 -12.71
CA ASP A 557 -3.92 6.26 -12.24
C ASP A 557 -2.43 5.87 -12.22
N ASP A 558 -2.11 4.69 -11.66
CA ASP A 558 -0.77 4.12 -11.63
C ASP A 558 -0.71 2.84 -12.47
N LYS A 559 -0.47 3.04 -13.77
CA LYS A 559 -0.33 1.94 -14.73
C LYS A 559 0.81 0.98 -14.40
N ALA A 560 1.92 1.47 -13.87
CA ALA A 560 3.08 0.63 -13.56
C ALA A 560 2.76 -0.31 -12.38
N ALA A 561 2.17 0.22 -11.31
CA ALA A 561 1.73 -0.58 -10.18
C ALA A 561 0.65 -1.59 -10.59
N TYR A 562 -0.34 -1.19 -11.39
CA TYR A 562 -1.37 -2.09 -11.89
C TYR A 562 -0.78 -3.25 -12.70
N LEU A 563 0.10 -2.96 -13.67
CA LEU A 563 0.72 -4.01 -14.49
C LEU A 563 1.58 -4.95 -13.64
N SER A 564 2.26 -4.45 -12.60
CA SER A 564 2.98 -5.30 -11.66
C SER A 564 2.04 -6.24 -10.90
N LEU A 565 0.84 -5.80 -10.50
CA LEU A 565 -0.16 -6.66 -9.86
C LEU A 565 -0.69 -7.74 -10.81
N VAL A 566 -0.85 -7.42 -12.10
CA VAL A 566 -1.23 -8.39 -13.13
C VAL A 566 -0.11 -9.41 -13.37
N GLU A 567 1.14 -8.95 -13.53
CA GLU A 567 2.31 -9.82 -13.76
C GLU A 567 2.54 -10.79 -12.59
N ARG A 568 2.28 -10.33 -11.36
CA ARG A 568 2.33 -11.16 -10.14
C ARG A 568 1.15 -12.11 -10.00
N GLY A 569 0.12 -12.01 -10.84
CA GLY A 569 -1.10 -12.84 -10.76
C GLY A 569 -2.06 -12.45 -9.62
N ILE A 570 -1.90 -11.26 -9.03
CA ILE A 570 -2.81 -10.75 -7.98
C ILE A 570 -4.11 -10.22 -8.62
N ILE A 571 -3.99 -9.59 -9.79
CA ILE A 571 -5.12 -9.19 -10.63
C ILE A 571 -5.16 -10.12 -11.84
N ARG A 572 -6.30 -10.75 -12.07
CA ARG A 572 -6.57 -11.52 -13.29
C ARG A 572 -7.39 -10.66 -14.24
N GLU A 573 -6.79 -10.30 -15.37
CA GLU A 573 -7.52 -9.62 -16.42
C GLU A 573 -8.31 -10.63 -17.27
N THR A 574 -9.52 -10.25 -17.66
CA THR A 574 -10.29 -11.03 -18.63
C THR A 574 -9.62 -10.95 -20.01
N PRO A 575 -9.80 -11.97 -20.87
CA PRO A 575 -9.32 -11.90 -22.23
C PRO A 575 -9.97 -10.72 -22.98
N PRO A 576 -9.24 -10.01 -23.86
CA PRO A 576 -9.83 -8.95 -24.67
C PRO A 576 -11.07 -9.43 -25.44
N GLY A 577 -12.14 -8.65 -25.42
CA GLY A 577 -13.41 -8.98 -26.07
C GLY A 577 -14.31 -9.93 -25.27
N THR A 578 -13.88 -10.39 -24.09
CA THR A 578 -14.73 -11.16 -23.16
C THR A 578 -15.36 -10.22 -22.14
N SER A 579 -16.66 -10.40 -21.85
CA SER A 579 -17.33 -9.65 -20.79
C SER A 579 -16.73 -9.99 -19.42
N ALA A 580 -16.34 -8.95 -18.67
CA ALA A 580 -15.85 -9.11 -17.30
C ALA A 580 -16.93 -9.72 -16.40
N ASP A 581 -18.18 -9.28 -16.54
CA ASP A 581 -19.33 -9.77 -15.78
C ASP A 581 -19.55 -11.29 -15.97
N GLU A 582 -19.43 -11.78 -17.20
CA GLU A 582 -19.54 -13.21 -17.51
C GLU A 582 -18.51 -14.02 -16.74
N THR A 583 -17.26 -13.54 -16.77
CA THR A 583 -16.13 -14.19 -16.12
C THR A 583 -16.29 -14.15 -14.60
N LEU A 584 -16.73 -13.02 -14.04
CA LEU A 584 -17.00 -12.86 -12.61
C LEU A 584 -18.07 -13.84 -12.13
N ILE A 585 -19.19 -13.94 -12.86
CA ILE A 585 -20.31 -14.85 -12.53
C ILE A 585 -19.88 -16.31 -12.67
N ALA A 586 -19.14 -16.66 -13.72
CA ALA A 586 -18.65 -18.01 -13.95
C ALA A 586 -17.70 -18.45 -12.82
N GLU A 587 -16.68 -17.64 -12.51
CA GLU A 587 -15.71 -17.94 -11.45
C GLU A 587 -16.38 -18.00 -10.07
N ALA A 588 -17.35 -17.13 -9.78
CA ALA A 588 -18.07 -17.14 -8.50
C ALA A 588 -18.90 -18.40 -8.33
N ARG A 589 -19.54 -18.89 -9.39
CA ARG A 589 -20.28 -20.15 -9.35
C ARG A 589 -19.37 -21.36 -9.26
N GLU A 590 -18.29 -21.40 -10.03
CA GLU A 590 -17.35 -22.51 -10.04
C GLU A 590 -16.70 -22.72 -8.67
N ARG A 591 -16.43 -21.62 -7.95
CA ARG A 591 -15.73 -21.64 -6.66
C ARG A 591 -16.64 -21.53 -5.44
N ASP A 592 -17.95 -21.44 -5.64
CA ASP A 592 -18.92 -21.11 -4.58
C ASP A 592 -18.49 -19.87 -3.77
N ALA A 593 -18.05 -18.84 -4.49
CA ALA A 593 -17.44 -17.64 -3.91
C ALA A 593 -18.45 -16.49 -3.79
N THR A 594 -18.24 -15.65 -2.77
CA THR A 594 -18.98 -14.39 -2.64
C THR A 594 -18.45 -13.39 -3.66
N LEU A 595 -19.34 -12.69 -4.36
CA LEU A 595 -18.99 -11.67 -5.34
C LEU A 595 -19.07 -10.27 -4.72
N ILE A 596 -17.97 -9.51 -4.80
CA ILE A 596 -17.91 -8.12 -4.36
C ILE A 596 -18.02 -7.20 -5.58
N THR A 597 -19.17 -6.55 -5.72
CA THR A 597 -19.42 -5.55 -6.77
C THR A 597 -20.61 -4.66 -6.38
N ASN A 598 -20.58 -3.39 -6.77
CA ASN A 598 -21.75 -2.51 -6.71
C ASN A 598 -22.63 -2.61 -7.96
N ASP A 599 -22.19 -3.31 -8.99
CA ASP A 599 -22.95 -3.45 -10.23
C ASP A 599 -24.14 -4.40 -10.05
N ARG A 600 -25.26 -4.02 -10.68
CA ARG A 600 -26.53 -4.73 -10.52
C ARG A 600 -26.55 -6.09 -11.20
N LEU A 601 -25.71 -6.30 -12.22
CA LEU A 601 -25.64 -7.52 -13.02
C LEU A 601 -27.01 -8.02 -13.51
N SER A 602 -27.96 -7.10 -13.71
CA SER A 602 -29.36 -7.43 -14.01
C SER A 602 -29.53 -8.14 -15.35
N GLU A 603 -28.61 -7.90 -16.29
CA GLU A 603 -28.62 -8.49 -17.63
C GLU A 603 -28.36 -10.01 -17.61
N TRP A 604 -27.79 -10.52 -16.52
CA TRP A 604 -27.44 -11.93 -16.35
C TRP A 604 -28.51 -12.78 -15.65
N GLY A 605 -29.66 -12.16 -15.33
CA GLY A 605 -30.87 -12.86 -14.86
C GLY A 605 -30.63 -13.83 -13.70
N ASP A 606 -31.10 -15.07 -13.87
CA ASP A 606 -31.06 -16.10 -12.84
C ASP A 606 -29.64 -16.59 -12.49
N ALA A 607 -28.68 -16.43 -13.40
CA ALA A 607 -27.29 -16.85 -13.15
C ALA A 607 -26.66 -16.01 -12.02
N ALA A 608 -26.94 -14.70 -12.01
CA ALA A 608 -26.46 -13.79 -10.97
C ALA A 608 -27.23 -13.96 -9.64
N ARG A 609 -28.53 -14.29 -9.69
CA ARG A 609 -29.38 -14.43 -8.48
C ARG A 609 -28.94 -15.55 -7.53
N ARG A 610 -28.19 -16.54 -8.02
CA ARG A 610 -27.72 -17.69 -7.22
C ARG A 610 -26.40 -17.44 -6.50
N ILE A 611 -25.75 -16.30 -6.75
CA ILE A 611 -24.46 -15.95 -6.17
C ILE A 611 -24.70 -15.00 -5.01
N VAL A 612 -24.07 -15.26 -3.86
CA VAL A 612 -24.06 -14.31 -2.75
C VAL A 612 -23.26 -13.08 -3.18
N ARG A 613 -23.91 -11.92 -3.23
CA ARG A 613 -23.28 -10.65 -3.59
C ARG A 613 -23.22 -9.72 -2.39
N LEU A 614 -22.11 -9.02 -2.27
CA LEU A 614 -21.94 -7.91 -1.34
C LEU A 614 -21.49 -6.67 -2.13
N GLY A 615 -22.19 -5.56 -1.90
CA GLY A 615 -21.76 -4.24 -2.33
C GLY A 615 -20.68 -3.71 -1.41
N PHE A 616 -20.13 -2.56 -1.75
CA PHE A 616 -19.10 -1.91 -0.94
C PHE A 616 -19.19 -0.39 -1.03
N THR A 617 -18.69 0.27 0.01
CA THR A 617 -18.42 1.71 -0.01
C THR A 617 -16.96 1.95 0.34
N LEU A 618 -16.28 2.78 -0.44
CA LEU A 618 -14.95 3.26 -0.10
C LEU A 618 -15.06 4.64 0.53
N THR A 619 -14.38 4.82 1.65
CA THR A 619 -14.18 6.12 2.30
C THR A 619 -12.69 6.36 2.45
N PRO A 620 -12.24 7.61 2.67
CA PRO A 620 -10.84 7.87 3.02
C PRO A 620 -10.38 7.07 4.26
N THR A 621 -11.31 6.68 5.13
CA THR A 621 -11.06 5.93 6.36
C THR A 621 -11.09 4.41 6.20
N GLY A 622 -11.50 3.88 5.04
CA GLY A 622 -11.53 2.44 4.79
C GLY A 622 -12.73 1.95 3.98
N VAL A 623 -12.97 0.64 4.07
CA VAL A 623 -13.99 -0.09 3.30
C VAL A 623 -15.10 -0.57 4.22
N ALA A 624 -16.35 -0.52 3.75
CA ALA A 624 -17.47 -1.22 4.35
C ALA A 624 -18.16 -2.08 3.29
N LEU A 625 -18.59 -3.29 3.67
CA LEU A 625 -19.40 -4.17 2.82
C LEU A 625 -20.88 -3.99 3.13
N LEU A 626 -21.70 -4.01 2.09
CA LEU A 626 -23.14 -3.85 2.16
C LEU A 626 -23.82 -5.12 1.64
N PRO A 627 -24.81 -5.68 2.34
CA PRO A 627 -25.67 -6.70 1.74
C PRO A 627 -26.46 -6.09 0.57
N THR A 628 -26.49 -6.77 -0.57
CA THR A 628 -27.17 -6.29 -1.80
C THR A 628 -28.46 -7.00 -2.11
#